data_AF-A0AA39QVT6-F1
#
_entry.id   AF-A0AA39QVT6-F1
#
_cell.length_a   1.000
_cell.length_b   1.000
_cell.length_c   1.000
_cell.angle_alpha   90.00
_cell.angle_beta   90.00
_cell.angle_gamma   90.00
#
_symmetry.space_group_name_H-M   'P 1'
#
loop_
_entity.id
_entity.type
_entity.pdbx_description
1 polymer ?
#
loop_
_entity_poly.entity_id
_entity_poly.type
_entity_poly.pdbx_seq_one_letter_code
_entity_poly.pdbx_strand_id
1 'polypeptide(L)'
;MTLSIAGQTHRGFLTNSHVVAPPEGASAELKKRYDICGVSLDDDPSDLARTRVHWMTIKDIDATKDAIKKERKSCLDIAQDLKATIAEYEEMGRNHRAQDRRLDVIRKGLDSTDSATRICSSMPRAMGDVLFSTGRGLSAAGYILDTAFVKVPEADSAMWDHCLDGNKLPKSTAAGLFKRLPGDYHYRTDGKEDVYRNPSAITGIGPLLKGNWYFKIGRTTDITTGICHGTEAYVNLGGSMRTKYDTLGQKGAYEDVGFTTEYVILGSQTKADEGGAHPFSNSGDAGSFIIDHNGEVVAQLFGFIKGMCGPSSPFADYDMKKGRNFGTYYASSTGLVTPMDSIVKDVGLMTAPKDFTTGQRTGPGAVLDVP
;
A
#
# COMPACT_ATOMS: atom_id res chain seq x y z
N MET A 1 -7.97 -12.03 -0.88
CA MET A 1 -7.09 -13.12 -1.36
C MET A 1 -7.36 -14.37 -0.57
N THR A 2 -7.00 -15.52 -1.12
CA THR A 2 -7.07 -16.83 -0.48
C THR A 2 -5.70 -17.48 -0.47
N LEU A 3 -5.37 -18.17 0.62
CA LEU A 3 -4.18 -18.99 0.77
C LEU A 3 -4.62 -20.42 1.05
N SER A 4 -4.37 -21.34 0.11
CA SER A 4 -4.74 -22.75 0.24
C SER A 4 -3.50 -23.58 0.57
N ILE A 5 -3.49 -24.22 1.74
CA ILE A 5 -2.39 -25.06 2.22
C ILE A 5 -2.92 -26.33 2.87
N ALA A 6 -2.29 -27.47 2.57
CA ALA A 6 -2.68 -28.78 3.12
C ALA A 6 -4.19 -29.10 3.01
N GLY A 7 -4.84 -28.64 1.93
CA GLY A 7 -6.28 -28.82 1.69
C GLY A 7 -7.20 -27.86 2.45
N GLN A 8 -6.66 -26.95 3.25
CA GLN A 8 -7.41 -25.89 3.92
C GLN A 8 -7.22 -24.55 3.20
N THR A 9 -8.33 -23.85 2.94
CA THR A 9 -8.31 -22.51 2.35
C THR A 9 -8.54 -21.45 3.42
N HIS A 10 -7.62 -20.49 3.51
CA HIS A 10 -7.71 -19.35 4.40
C HIS A 10 -8.06 -18.09 3.63
N ARG A 11 -9.05 -17.33 4.10
CA ARG A 11 -9.38 -16.00 3.57
C ARG A 11 -8.54 -14.95 4.30
N GLY A 12 -8.01 -14.01 3.54
CA GLY A 12 -7.10 -13.01 4.09
C GLY A 12 -6.71 -11.91 3.10
N PHE A 13 -5.73 -11.13 3.52
CA PHE A 13 -5.12 -10.07 2.71
C PHE A 13 -3.60 -10.16 2.76
N LEU A 14 -2.95 -9.68 1.71
CA LEU A 14 -1.50 -9.47 1.73
C LEU A 14 -1.19 -8.05 2.18
N THR A 15 -0.09 -7.94 2.91
CA THR A 15 0.53 -6.68 3.30
C THR A 15 2.05 -6.87 3.28
N ASN A 16 2.81 -5.92 3.82
CA ASN A 16 4.27 -6.02 3.88
C ASN A 16 4.73 -6.74 5.16
N SER A 17 5.84 -7.46 5.06
CA SER A 17 6.43 -8.16 6.21
C SER A 17 6.86 -7.17 7.30
N HIS A 18 7.35 -5.98 6.93
CA HIS A 18 7.72 -4.95 7.91
C HIS A 18 6.53 -4.37 8.69
N VAL A 19 5.30 -4.47 8.16
CA VAL A 19 4.07 -4.02 8.85
C VAL A 19 3.66 -5.02 9.92
N VAL A 20 4.06 -6.28 9.77
CA VAL A 20 3.71 -7.37 10.68
C VAL A 20 4.87 -7.81 11.57
N ALA A 21 5.84 -6.92 11.79
CA ALA A 21 6.98 -7.22 12.63
C ALA A 21 6.56 -7.63 14.06
N PRO A 22 7.36 -8.47 14.75
CA PRO A 22 7.11 -8.82 16.14
C PRO A 22 6.91 -7.59 17.03
N PRO A 23 6.11 -7.70 18.10
CA PRO A 23 5.89 -6.59 19.02
C PRO A 23 7.20 -6.10 19.64
N GLU A 24 7.24 -4.85 20.09
CA GLU A 24 8.45 -4.24 20.66
C GLU A 24 9.03 -5.05 21.84
N GLY A 25 8.19 -5.72 22.62
CA GLY A 25 8.60 -6.59 23.73
C GLY A 25 9.12 -7.98 23.34
N ALA A 26 9.13 -8.34 22.05
CA ALA A 26 9.72 -9.61 21.59
C ALA A 26 11.24 -9.65 21.83
N SER A 27 11.76 -10.84 22.15
CA SER A 27 13.21 -11.08 22.29
C SER A 27 13.97 -10.70 21.02
N ALA A 28 15.23 -10.29 21.15
CA ALA A 28 16.08 -9.93 20.01
C ALA A 28 16.27 -11.11 19.06
N GLU A 29 16.32 -12.33 19.59
CA GLU A 29 16.43 -13.59 18.86
C GLU A 29 15.20 -13.83 17.97
N LEU A 30 13.99 -13.65 18.53
CA LEU A 30 12.74 -13.78 17.76
C LEU A 30 12.65 -12.72 16.66
N LYS A 31 12.97 -11.45 16.97
CA LYS A 31 12.98 -10.37 15.97
C LYS A 31 13.95 -10.68 14.83
N LYS A 32 15.16 -11.14 15.18
CA LYS A 32 16.17 -11.54 14.19
C LYS A 32 15.69 -12.73 13.36
N ARG A 33 15.09 -13.75 13.96
CA ARG A 33 14.52 -14.90 13.24
C ARG A 33 13.43 -14.46 12.26
N TYR A 34 12.54 -13.57 12.67
CA TYR A 34 11.48 -13.02 11.80
C TYR A 34 12.04 -12.14 10.69
N ASP A 35 13.08 -11.35 10.97
CA ASP A 35 13.79 -10.60 9.92
C ASP A 35 14.42 -11.55 8.88
N ILE A 36 14.91 -12.73 9.30
CA ILE A 36 15.56 -13.72 8.43
C ILE A 36 14.55 -14.54 7.63
N CYS A 37 13.68 -15.25 8.36
CA CYS A 37 12.83 -16.29 7.81
C CYS A 37 11.37 -15.85 7.67
N GLY A 38 11.03 -14.66 8.17
CA GLY A 38 9.65 -14.24 8.30
C GLY A 38 8.88 -15.09 9.29
N VAL A 39 7.64 -15.42 8.92
CA VAL A 39 6.71 -16.21 9.72
C VAL A 39 6.33 -17.43 8.91
N SER A 40 6.53 -18.61 9.47
CA SER A 40 6.12 -19.88 8.89
C SER A 40 4.95 -20.49 9.66
N LEU A 41 4.16 -21.31 8.96
CA LEU A 41 3.09 -22.10 9.58
C LEU A 41 3.62 -23.21 10.50
N ASP A 42 4.87 -23.62 10.30
CA ASP A 42 5.55 -24.60 11.16
C ASP A 42 6.10 -23.98 12.44
N ASP A 43 6.05 -22.65 12.57
CA ASP A 43 6.49 -21.97 13.78
C ASP A 43 5.57 -22.32 14.96
N ASP A 44 6.16 -22.39 16.16
CA ASP A 44 5.39 -22.68 17.38
C ASP A 44 4.18 -21.72 17.47
N PRO A 45 2.95 -22.25 17.62
CA PRO A 45 1.76 -21.43 17.77
C PRO A 45 1.87 -20.38 18.88
N SER A 46 2.70 -20.61 19.91
CA SER A 46 2.97 -19.65 20.98
C SER A 46 3.87 -18.48 20.53
N ASP A 47 4.75 -18.68 19.55
CA ASP A 47 5.49 -17.63 18.85
C ASP A 47 4.54 -16.84 17.91
N LEU A 48 3.66 -17.55 17.20
CA LEU A 48 2.69 -16.98 16.24
C LEU A 48 1.55 -16.20 16.90
N ALA A 49 1.10 -16.64 18.09
CA ALA A 49 -0.06 -16.09 18.81
C ALA A 49 0.09 -14.60 19.19
N ARG A 50 1.25 -13.99 18.95
CA ARG A 50 1.54 -12.58 19.25
C ARG A 50 1.55 -11.67 18.04
N THR A 51 1.64 -12.20 16.82
CA THR A 51 1.75 -11.36 15.61
C THR A 51 0.36 -11.12 15.02
N ARG A 52 -0.36 -10.19 15.66
CA ARG A 52 -1.66 -9.69 15.19
C ARG A 52 -1.52 -8.37 14.47
N VAL A 53 -2.16 -8.27 13.32
CA VAL A 53 -2.28 -7.00 12.60
C VAL A 53 -3.45 -6.22 13.14
N HIS A 54 -3.28 -4.92 13.32
CA HIS A 54 -4.33 -4.01 13.77
C HIS A 54 -4.62 -2.98 12.69
N TRP A 55 -5.86 -2.49 12.66
CA TRP A 55 -6.32 -1.51 11.67
C TRP A 55 -5.47 -0.23 11.61
N MET A 56 -5.00 0.21 12.78
CA MET A 56 -4.11 1.35 12.93
C MET A 56 -3.04 1.01 13.96
N THR A 57 -1.86 1.61 13.79
CA THR A 57 -0.82 1.53 14.83
C THR A 57 -1.30 2.27 16.08
N ILE A 58 -0.83 1.85 17.25
CA ILE A 58 -1.16 2.52 18.52
C ILE A 58 -0.78 4.01 18.45
N LYS A 59 0.38 4.32 17.86
CA LYS A 59 0.85 5.68 17.62
C LYS A 59 -0.13 6.50 16.78
N ASP A 60 -0.66 5.95 15.70
CA ASP A 60 -1.63 6.64 14.85
C ASP A 60 -2.98 6.81 15.56
N ILE A 61 -3.39 5.83 16.36
CA ILE A 61 -4.61 5.92 17.19
C ILE A 61 -4.48 7.05 18.20
N ASP A 62 -3.35 7.15 18.89
CA ASP A 62 -3.11 8.18 19.89
C ASP A 62 -3.03 9.58 19.25
N ALA A 63 -2.30 9.71 18.13
CA ALA A 63 -2.26 10.94 17.36
C ALA A 63 -3.67 11.36 16.87
N THR A 64 -4.48 10.41 16.43
CA THR A 64 -5.87 10.65 16.01
C THR A 64 -6.74 11.09 17.18
N LYS A 65 -6.64 10.42 18.34
CA LYS A 65 -7.36 10.80 19.57
C LYS A 65 -7.01 12.23 20.00
N ASP A 66 -5.73 12.61 19.91
CA ASP A 66 -5.29 13.96 20.25
C ASP A 66 -5.80 15.00 19.25
N ALA A 67 -5.80 14.68 17.95
CA ALA A 67 -6.39 15.54 16.92
C ALA A 67 -7.90 15.77 17.18
N ILE A 68 -8.66 14.70 17.44
CA ILE A 68 -10.09 14.77 17.74
C ILE A 68 -10.35 15.61 19.00
N LYS A 69 -9.56 15.43 20.07
CA LYS A 69 -9.68 16.25 21.29
C LYS A 69 -9.45 17.73 21.02
N LYS A 70 -8.43 18.07 20.23
CA LYS A 70 -8.12 19.47 19.86
C LYS A 70 -9.24 20.07 19.02
N GLU A 71 -9.73 19.35 18.02
CA GLU A 71 -10.83 19.79 17.16
C GLU A 71 -12.13 19.97 17.95
N ARG A 72 -12.47 19.02 18.82
CA ARG A 72 -13.64 19.11 19.70
C ARG A 72 -13.56 20.33 20.61
N LYS A 73 -12.40 20.57 21.25
CA LYS A 73 -12.19 21.76 22.07
C LYS A 73 -12.40 23.04 21.26
N SER A 74 -11.79 23.13 20.08
CA SER A 74 -11.96 24.28 19.19
C SER A 74 -13.43 24.50 18.81
N CYS A 75 -14.18 23.43 18.51
CA CYS A 75 -15.61 23.54 18.23
C CYS A 75 -16.42 24.01 19.45
N LEU A 76 -16.09 23.54 20.66
CA LEU A 76 -16.75 23.99 21.90
C LEU A 76 -16.49 25.47 22.18
N ASP A 77 -15.24 25.91 22.05
CA ASP A 77 -14.83 27.31 22.23
C ASP A 77 -15.60 28.21 21.24
N ILE A 78 -15.61 27.86 19.94
CA ILE A 78 -16.36 28.61 18.92
C ILE A 78 -17.87 28.60 19.18
N ALA A 79 -18.43 27.46 19.63
CA ALA A 79 -19.85 27.36 19.95
C ALA A 79 -20.22 28.25 21.14
N GLN A 80 -19.35 28.36 22.15
CA GLN A 80 -19.54 29.23 23.30
C GLN A 80 -19.51 30.71 22.88
N ASP A 81 -18.52 31.11 22.07
CA ASP A 81 -18.42 32.48 21.55
C ASP A 81 -19.64 32.87 20.70
N LEU A 82 -20.09 31.96 19.82
CA LEU A 82 -21.29 32.20 19.00
C LEU A 82 -22.55 32.34 19.85
N LYS A 83 -22.70 31.54 20.92
CA LYS A 83 -23.83 31.67 21.85
C LYS A 83 -23.82 33.01 22.58
N ALA A 84 -22.65 33.48 23.02
CA ALA A 84 -22.52 34.80 23.63
C ALA A 84 -22.91 35.92 22.64
N THR A 85 -22.42 35.84 21.39
CA THR A 85 -22.78 36.81 20.35
C THR A 85 -24.28 36.80 20.01
N ILE A 86 -24.91 35.61 19.99
CA ILE A 86 -26.36 35.50 19.76
C ILE A 86 -27.13 36.20 20.88
N ALA A 87 -26.77 35.95 22.16
CA ALA A 87 -27.41 36.59 23.30
C ALA A 87 -27.28 38.13 23.25
N GLU A 88 -26.09 38.65 22.91
CA GLU A 88 -25.88 40.10 22.71
C GLU A 88 -26.77 40.67 21.59
N TYR A 89 -26.96 39.92 20.50
CA TYR A 89 -27.80 40.34 19.38
C TYR A 89 -29.28 40.35 19.77
N GLU A 90 -29.73 39.36 20.53
CA GLU A 90 -31.08 39.30 21.09
C GLU A 90 -31.35 40.49 22.01
N GLU A 91 -30.43 40.83 22.91
CA GLU A 91 -30.53 42.00 23.79
C GLU A 91 -30.61 43.33 23.00
N MET A 92 -29.87 43.44 21.89
CA MET A 92 -29.90 44.62 21.01
C MET A 92 -31.07 44.64 20.02
N GLY A 93 -31.92 43.61 19.97
CA GLY A 93 -32.99 43.47 18.96
C GLY A 93 -32.47 43.31 17.53
N ARG A 94 -31.26 42.78 17.36
CA ARG A 94 -30.61 42.54 16.06
C ARG A 94 -30.87 41.14 15.54
N ASN A 95 -30.84 40.99 14.22
CA ASN A 95 -30.98 39.68 13.55
C ASN A 95 -29.68 38.86 13.69
N HIS A 96 -29.79 37.64 14.23
CA HIS A 96 -28.68 36.70 14.48
C HIS A 96 -28.71 35.44 13.58
N ARG A 97 -29.50 35.42 12.50
CA ARG A 97 -29.69 34.24 11.63
C ARG A 97 -28.38 33.68 11.06
N ALA A 98 -27.38 34.54 10.81
CA ALA A 98 -26.08 34.11 10.31
C ALA A 98 -25.30 33.33 11.38
N GLN A 99 -25.37 33.76 12.63
CA GLN A 99 -24.76 33.13 13.79
C GLN A 99 -25.40 31.79 14.08
N ASP A 100 -26.73 31.68 14.00
CA ASP A 100 -27.44 30.39 14.14
C ASP A 100 -26.98 29.37 13.11
N ARG A 101 -26.88 29.78 11.83
CA ARG A 101 -26.38 28.90 10.77
C ARG A 101 -24.94 28.44 11.04
N ARG A 102 -24.08 29.34 11.53
CA ARG A 102 -22.71 28.97 11.93
C ARG A 102 -22.73 28.01 13.11
N LEU A 103 -23.57 28.24 14.11
CA LEU A 103 -23.70 27.37 15.28
C LEU A 103 -24.17 25.97 14.87
N ASP A 104 -25.08 25.84 13.90
CA ASP A 104 -25.51 24.55 13.37
C ASP A 104 -24.39 23.81 12.62
N VAL A 105 -23.52 24.52 11.90
CA VAL A 105 -22.31 23.93 11.30
C VAL A 105 -21.37 23.41 12.39
N ILE A 106 -21.16 24.19 13.45
CA ILE A 106 -20.31 23.78 14.58
C ILE A 106 -20.91 22.59 15.34
N ARG A 107 -22.23 22.52 15.51
CA ARG A 107 -22.93 21.37 16.09
C ARG A 107 -22.70 20.10 15.28
N LYS A 108 -22.82 20.16 13.95
CA LYS A 108 -22.47 19.03 13.07
C LYS A 108 -21.00 18.63 13.20
N GLY A 109 -20.10 19.61 13.37
CA GLY A 109 -18.69 19.35 13.69
C GLY A 109 -18.52 18.59 15.00
N LEU A 110 -19.23 19.01 16.06
CA LEU A 110 -19.22 18.29 17.35
C LEU A 110 -19.76 16.86 17.20
N ASP A 111 -20.88 16.65 16.51
CA ASP A 111 -21.44 15.31 16.24
C ASP A 111 -20.45 14.42 15.46
N SER A 112 -19.72 15.01 14.50
CA SER A 112 -18.65 14.34 13.77
C SER A 112 -17.50 13.94 14.71
N THR A 113 -17.03 14.84 15.58
CA THR A 113 -15.98 14.52 16.57
C THR A 113 -16.44 13.46 17.58
N ASP A 114 -17.71 13.44 17.96
CA ASP A 114 -18.28 12.42 18.85
C ASP A 114 -18.37 11.05 18.17
N SER A 115 -18.68 11.04 16.88
CA SER A 115 -18.68 9.82 16.08
C SER A 115 -17.25 9.28 15.89
N ALA A 116 -16.30 10.16 15.58
CA ALA A 116 -14.88 9.79 15.47
C ALA A 116 -14.32 9.30 16.82
N THR A 117 -14.68 9.95 17.94
CA THR A 117 -14.29 9.51 19.28
C THR A 117 -14.79 8.09 19.56
N ARG A 118 -16.07 7.80 19.27
CA ARG A 118 -16.64 6.45 19.44
C ARG A 118 -15.88 5.40 18.62
N ILE A 119 -15.52 5.72 17.38
CA ILE A 119 -14.70 4.83 16.54
C ILE A 119 -13.31 4.61 17.17
N CYS A 120 -12.61 5.67 17.55
CA CYS A 120 -11.29 5.58 18.16
C CYS A 120 -11.28 4.89 19.53
N SER A 121 -12.40 4.92 20.27
CA SER A 121 -12.56 4.16 21.52
C SER A 121 -12.64 2.65 21.30
N SER A 122 -13.03 2.20 20.10
CA SER A 122 -13.01 0.79 19.72
C SER A 122 -11.64 0.30 19.18
N MET A 123 -10.63 1.17 19.19
CA MET A 123 -9.29 0.88 18.70
C MET A 123 -8.27 0.66 19.85
N PRO A 124 -7.25 -0.21 19.67
CA PRO A 124 -6.92 -0.92 18.44
C PRO A 124 -7.85 -2.10 18.17
N ARG A 125 -8.24 -2.27 16.90
CA ARG A 125 -9.02 -3.41 16.44
C ARG A 125 -8.11 -4.38 15.70
N ALA A 126 -8.08 -5.63 16.15
CA ALA A 126 -7.37 -6.69 15.45
C ALA A 126 -8.04 -6.95 14.09
N MET A 127 -7.23 -7.00 13.04
CA MET A 127 -7.60 -7.35 11.68
C MET A 127 -7.52 -8.86 11.46
N GLY A 128 -6.50 -9.50 12.05
CA GLY A 128 -6.27 -10.91 11.87
C GLY A 128 -4.90 -11.36 12.36
N ASP A 129 -4.67 -12.65 12.24
CA ASP A 129 -3.42 -13.31 12.64
C ASP A 129 -2.52 -13.49 11.41
N VAL A 130 -1.23 -13.25 11.56
CA VAL A 130 -0.27 -13.49 10.49
C VAL A 130 -0.01 -14.98 10.35
N LEU A 131 -0.40 -15.54 9.21
CA LEU A 131 -0.11 -16.95 8.89
C LEU A 131 1.26 -17.14 8.28
N PHE A 132 1.69 -16.14 7.51
CA PHE A 132 2.89 -16.23 6.70
C PHE A 132 3.50 -14.85 6.54
N SER A 133 4.83 -14.77 6.57
CA SER A 133 5.56 -13.61 6.08
C SER A 133 6.92 -14.00 5.53
N THR A 134 7.45 -13.19 4.62
CA THR A 134 8.72 -13.43 3.95
C THR A 134 9.92 -12.83 4.68
N GLY A 135 9.70 -12.07 5.77
CA GLY A 135 10.76 -11.33 6.45
C GLY A 135 11.48 -10.38 5.48
N ARG A 136 12.82 -10.29 5.59
CA ARG A 136 13.68 -9.55 4.66
C ARG A 136 14.19 -10.47 3.54
N GLY A 137 13.26 -11.18 2.93
CA GLY A 137 13.54 -12.15 1.88
C GLY A 137 13.93 -11.51 0.55
N LEU A 138 14.56 -12.33 -0.29
CA LEU A 138 14.73 -12.10 -1.71
C LEU A 138 14.15 -13.27 -2.48
N SER A 139 13.51 -12.96 -3.58
CA SER A 139 13.06 -13.95 -4.55
C SER A 139 14.24 -14.63 -5.19
N ALA A 140 14.00 -15.82 -5.75
CA ALA A 140 14.99 -16.50 -6.59
C ALA A 140 15.43 -15.65 -7.80
N ALA A 141 14.63 -14.66 -8.19
CA ALA A 141 14.93 -13.73 -9.28
C ALA A 141 15.59 -12.41 -8.82
N GLY A 142 15.88 -12.24 -7.53
CA GLY A 142 16.59 -11.06 -7.00
C GLY A 142 15.71 -9.87 -6.60
N TYR A 143 14.39 -9.99 -6.74
CA TYR A 143 13.42 -9.02 -6.21
C TYR A 143 13.30 -9.12 -4.67
N ILE A 144 13.05 -7.99 -4.02
CA ILE A 144 12.73 -7.91 -2.59
C ILE A 144 11.39 -8.59 -2.34
N LEU A 145 11.39 -9.51 -1.37
CA LEU A 145 10.17 -10.11 -0.83
C LEU A 145 9.88 -9.46 0.51
N ASP A 146 8.90 -8.57 0.51
CA ASP A 146 8.37 -7.90 1.69
C ASP A 146 6.86 -8.12 1.72
N THR A 147 6.47 -9.37 1.97
CA THR A 147 5.07 -9.80 1.90
C THR A 147 4.68 -10.55 3.18
N ALA A 148 3.44 -10.37 3.62
CA ALA A 148 2.83 -11.11 4.69
C ALA A 148 1.36 -11.42 4.37
N PHE A 149 0.92 -12.64 4.65
CA PHE A 149 -0.48 -13.03 4.57
C PHE A 149 -1.13 -13.03 5.95
N VAL A 150 -2.18 -12.25 6.08
CA VAL A 150 -2.95 -12.09 7.32
C VAL A 150 -4.29 -12.79 7.14
N LYS A 151 -4.55 -13.80 7.96
CA LYS A 151 -5.83 -14.51 7.99
C LYS A 151 -6.86 -13.68 8.71
N VAL A 152 -8.00 -13.49 8.06
CA VAL A 152 -9.17 -12.85 8.65
C VAL A 152 -9.90 -13.87 9.55
N PRO A 153 -10.25 -13.50 10.79
CA PRO A 153 -11.10 -14.33 11.65
C PRO A 153 -12.47 -14.57 11.01
N GLU A 154 -12.97 -15.80 11.08
CA GLU A 154 -14.26 -16.17 10.47
C GLU A 154 -15.42 -15.33 11.04
N ALA A 155 -15.39 -15.06 12.34
CA ALA A 155 -16.38 -14.21 13.02
C ALA A 155 -16.43 -12.76 12.47
N ASP A 156 -15.34 -12.27 11.89
CA ASP A 156 -15.27 -10.94 11.30
C ASP A 156 -15.49 -10.96 9.77
N SER A 157 -15.66 -12.14 9.14
CA SER A 157 -15.74 -12.27 7.68
C SER A 157 -16.80 -11.36 7.07
N ALA A 158 -17.99 -11.24 7.68
CA ALA A 158 -19.06 -10.39 7.17
C ALA A 158 -18.70 -8.89 7.22
N MET A 159 -17.99 -8.45 8.26
CA MET A 159 -17.48 -7.08 8.30
C MET A 159 -16.43 -6.90 7.21
N TRP A 160 -15.52 -7.85 7.04
CA TRP A 160 -14.50 -7.78 6.00
C TRP A 160 -15.09 -7.78 4.60
N ASP A 161 -16.15 -8.57 4.37
CA ASP A 161 -16.89 -8.57 3.12
C ASP A 161 -17.53 -7.19 2.85
N HIS A 162 -17.93 -6.46 3.90
CA HIS A 162 -18.47 -5.09 3.78
C HIS A 162 -17.39 -4.01 3.66
N CYS A 163 -16.31 -4.10 4.45
CA CYS A 163 -15.21 -3.13 4.49
C CYS A 163 -14.26 -3.26 3.29
N LEU A 164 -14.09 -4.45 2.74
CA LEU A 164 -13.34 -4.71 1.51
C LEU A 164 -14.24 -4.83 0.28
N ASP A 165 -15.56 -4.68 0.46
CA ASP A 165 -16.60 -4.76 -0.57
C ASP A 165 -16.24 -5.79 -1.67
N GLY A 166 -15.91 -7.01 -1.22
CA GLY A 166 -15.53 -8.20 -2.01
C GLY A 166 -14.88 -7.94 -3.37
N ASN A 167 -13.55 -7.82 -3.42
CA ASN A 167 -12.78 -7.71 -4.66
C ASN A 167 -13.19 -6.54 -5.58
N LYS A 168 -14.05 -5.59 -5.19
CA LYS A 168 -14.46 -4.52 -6.10
C LYS A 168 -13.30 -3.56 -6.33
N LEU A 169 -13.11 -3.18 -7.58
CA LEU A 169 -12.25 -2.04 -7.87
C LEU A 169 -12.90 -0.77 -7.34
N PRO A 170 -12.10 0.20 -6.87
CA PRO A 170 -12.62 1.43 -6.31
C PRO A 170 -13.54 2.06 -7.35
N LYS A 171 -14.76 2.41 -6.91
CA LYS A 171 -15.69 3.21 -7.70
C LYS A 171 -15.13 4.62 -7.82
N SER A 172 -14.06 4.79 -8.60
CA SER A 172 -13.77 6.11 -9.12
C SER A 172 -15.00 6.50 -9.92
N THR A 173 -15.55 7.68 -9.67
CA THR A 173 -16.34 8.31 -10.72
C THR A 173 -15.42 8.29 -11.94
N ALA A 174 -15.89 7.79 -13.09
CA ALA A 174 -15.07 7.73 -14.30
C ALA A 174 -14.32 9.07 -14.54
N ALA A 175 -14.93 10.20 -14.18
CA ALA A 175 -14.27 11.51 -14.20
C ALA A 175 -12.94 11.63 -13.42
N GLY A 176 -12.69 10.86 -12.36
CA GLY A 176 -11.49 10.90 -11.53
C GLY A 176 -10.33 10.06 -12.08
N LEU A 177 -10.58 8.81 -12.49
CA LEU A 177 -9.55 7.96 -13.11
C LEU A 177 -9.18 8.45 -14.51
N PHE A 178 -10.19 8.82 -15.31
CA PHE A 178 -9.96 9.21 -16.71
C PHE A 178 -9.20 10.52 -16.81
N LYS A 179 -9.31 11.44 -15.83
CA LYS A 179 -8.43 12.62 -15.77
C LYS A 179 -6.97 12.29 -15.47
N ARG A 180 -6.68 11.07 -15.02
CA ARG A 180 -5.34 10.63 -14.62
C ARG A 180 -4.67 9.72 -15.65
N LEU A 181 -5.41 9.23 -16.65
CA LEU A 181 -4.84 8.43 -17.73
C LEU A 181 -3.91 9.29 -18.62
N PRO A 182 -2.85 8.70 -19.20
CA PRO A 182 -2.08 9.39 -20.22
C PRO A 182 -2.96 9.82 -21.39
N GLY A 183 -2.76 11.03 -21.91
CA GLY A 183 -3.52 11.61 -23.04
C GLY A 183 -3.70 10.67 -24.23
N ASP A 184 -2.66 9.92 -24.58
CA ASP A 184 -2.64 9.02 -25.74
C ASP A 184 -3.43 7.71 -25.54
N TYR A 185 -3.75 7.35 -24.29
CA TYR A 185 -4.60 6.20 -23.99
C TYR A 185 -6.09 6.51 -24.10
N HIS A 186 -6.46 7.78 -24.33
CA HIS A 186 -7.84 8.17 -24.60
C HIS A 186 -8.30 7.90 -26.03
N TYR A 187 -7.38 7.64 -26.97
CA TYR A 187 -7.74 7.54 -28.38
C TYR A 187 -6.89 6.49 -29.10
N ARG A 188 -7.44 5.28 -29.27
CA ARG A 188 -7.21 4.58 -30.55
C ARG A 188 -8.02 5.32 -31.62
N THR A 189 -7.34 5.69 -32.69
CA THR A 189 -7.87 6.40 -33.87
C THR A 189 -8.90 5.61 -34.67
N ASP A 190 -9.27 4.39 -34.24
CA ASP A 190 -10.27 3.55 -34.91
C ASP A 190 -11.70 3.70 -34.34
N GLY A 191 -11.90 4.59 -33.35
CA GLY A 191 -13.22 4.85 -32.77
C GLY A 191 -13.80 3.67 -32.00
N LYS A 192 -13.00 2.65 -31.69
CA LYS A 192 -13.38 1.59 -30.76
C LYS A 192 -12.88 1.96 -29.37
N GLU A 193 -13.75 2.57 -28.59
CA GLU A 193 -13.62 2.58 -27.12
C GLU A 193 -13.50 1.13 -26.66
N ASP A 194 -12.35 0.71 -26.11
CA ASP A 194 -12.21 -0.51 -25.29
C ASP A 194 -10.75 -0.73 -24.81
N VAL A 195 -10.13 0.26 -24.17
CA VAL A 195 -8.89 -0.01 -23.39
C VAL A 195 -9.18 -0.14 -21.90
N TYR A 196 -10.36 0.31 -21.46
CA TYR A 196 -10.79 0.19 -20.07
C TYR A 196 -12.07 -0.66 -20.02
N ARG A 197 -11.91 -2.00 -20.05
CA ARG A 197 -12.95 -2.88 -19.52
C ARG A 197 -12.97 -2.64 -18.03
N ASN A 198 -13.69 -1.63 -17.55
CA ASN A 198 -13.75 -1.26 -16.14
C ASN A 198 -14.17 -2.49 -15.32
N PRO A 199 -13.22 -3.26 -14.76
CA PRO A 199 -13.58 -4.50 -14.12
C PRO A 199 -14.37 -4.10 -12.89
N SER A 200 -15.58 -4.63 -12.72
CA SER A 200 -16.31 -4.39 -11.48
C SER A 200 -15.62 -5.05 -10.28
N ALA A 201 -14.68 -5.98 -10.53
CA ALA A 201 -13.97 -6.74 -9.52
C ALA A 201 -12.56 -7.15 -9.98
N ILE A 202 -11.71 -7.50 -9.01
CA ILE A 202 -10.45 -8.20 -9.19
C ILE A 202 -10.75 -9.60 -9.72
N THR A 203 -10.11 -9.98 -10.81
CA THR A 203 -10.42 -11.19 -11.59
C THR A 203 -9.40 -12.30 -11.47
N GLY A 204 -8.17 -11.97 -11.05
CA GLY A 204 -7.07 -12.93 -11.07
C GLY A 204 -5.75 -12.38 -10.55
N ILE A 205 -4.72 -13.22 -10.62
CA ILE A 205 -3.32 -12.83 -10.55
C ILE A 205 -2.75 -12.93 -11.97
N GLY A 206 -2.15 -11.83 -12.44
CA GLY A 206 -1.64 -11.71 -13.81
C GLY A 206 -0.15 -11.40 -13.87
N PRO A 207 0.47 -11.47 -15.06
CA PRO A 207 1.87 -11.09 -15.23
C PRO A 207 2.05 -9.57 -15.30
N LEU A 208 3.16 -9.07 -14.74
CA LEU A 208 3.59 -7.70 -14.95
C LEU A 208 4.29 -7.57 -16.32
N LEU A 209 3.63 -6.93 -17.28
CA LEU A 209 4.12 -6.74 -18.64
C LEU A 209 4.70 -5.34 -18.87
N LYS A 210 5.82 -5.28 -19.60
CA LYS A 210 6.45 -4.04 -20.06
C LYS A 210 5.55 -3.29 -21.05
N GLY A 211 5.52 -1.96 -20.95
CA GLY A 211 4.75 -1.05 -21.81
C GLY A 211 3.29 -0.92 -21.42
N ASN A 212 2.78 -1.83 -20.59
CA ASN A 212 1.40 -1.79 -20.12
C ASN A 212 1.21 -0.72 -19.04
N TRP A 213 -0.03 -0.25 -18.98
CA TRP A 213 -0.49 0.69 -17.97
C TRP A 213 -1.07 -0.07 -16.77
N TYR A 214 -0.91 0.50 -15.59
CA TYR A 214 -1.38 -0.04 -14.32
C TYR A 214 -1.88 1.07 -13.40
N PHE A 215 -2.74 0.70 -12.45
CA PHE A 215 -3.11 1.58 -11.36
C PHE A 215 -2.88 0.92 -10.01
N LYS A 216 -2.86 1.76 -8.98
CA LYS A 216 -2.91 1.32 -7.59
C LYS A 216 -3.77 2.27 -6.78
N ILE A 217 -4.14 1.84 -5.58
CA ILE A 217 -4.75 2.70 -4.56
C ILE A 217 -3.74 2.84 -3.44
N GLY A 218 -3.08 3.99 -3.38
CA GLY A 218 -2.17 4.31 -2.30
C GLY A 218 -2.89 4.83 -1.07
N ARG A 219 -2.38 4.52 0.12
CA ARG A 219 -2.85 5.12 1.38
C ARG A 219 -2.69 6.64 1.39
N THR A 220 -1.64 7.17 0.76
CA THR A 220 -1.33 8.61 0.75
C THR A 220 -1.56 9.29 -0.59
N THR A 221 -1.59 8.54 -1.69
CA THR A 221 -1.80 9.10 -3.04
C THR A 221 -3.17 8.83 -3.65
N ASP A 222 -4.05 8.12 -2.94
CA ASP A 222 -5.32 7.63 -3.48
C ASP A 222 -5.06 6.83 -4.78
N ILE A 223 -5.98 6.87 -5.75
CA ILE A 223 -5.81 6.18 -7.02
C ILE A 223 -4.74 6.87 -7.88
N THR A 224 -3.64 6.17 -8.15
CA THR A 224 -2.61 6.61 -9.10
C THR A 224 -2.45 5.63 -10.24
N THR A 225 -1.93 6.15 -11.34
CA THR A 225 -1.86 5.48 -12.65
C THR A 225 -0.46 5.63 -13.21
N GLY A 226 0.05 4.61 -13.92
CA GLY A 226 1.40 4.64 -14.45
C GLY A 226 1.68 3.57 -15.49
N ILE A 227 2.85 3.64 -16.12
CA ILE A 227 3.30 2.71 -17.16
C ILE A 227 4.49 1.93 -16.61
N CYS A 228 4.47 0.60 -16.76
CA CYS A 228 5.64 -0.23 -16.47
C CYS A 228 6.62 -0.11 -17.63
N HIS A 229 7.79 0.48 -17.40
CA HIS A 229 8.80 0.60 -18.46
C HIS A 229 9.56 -0.70 -18.71
N GLY A 230 9.34 -1.72 -17.88
CA GLY A 230 10.08 -2.99 -17.92
C GLY A 230 11.56 -2.84 -17.62
N THR A 231 11.99 -1.65 -17.17
CA THR A 231 13.34 -1.40 -16.70
C THR A 231 13.44 -1.85 -15.27
N GLU A 232 14.42 -2.69 -14.98
CA GLU A 232 14.79 -3.04 -13.61
C GLU A 232 15.69 -1.95 -13.03
N ALA A 233 15.27 -1.36 -11.91
CA ALA A 233 16.11 -0.47 -11.14
C ALA A 233 17.04 -1.30 -10.26
N TYR A 234 18.33 -0.95 -10.31
CA TYR A 234 19.33 -1.44 -9.37
C TYR A 234 19.24 -0.61 -8.10
N VAL A 235 18.61 -1.15 -7.06
CA VAL A 235 18.36 -0.44 -5.80
C VAL A 235 19.46 -0.76 -4.80
N ASN A 236 20.35 0.21 -4.55
CA ASN A 236 21.33 0.10 -3.47
C ASN A 236 20.64 0.30 -2.12
N LEU A 237 20.64 -0.75 -1.29
CA LEU A 237 20.01 -0.71 0.01
C LEU A 237 20.96 -0.13 1.05
N GLY A 238 20.45 0.78 1.88
CA GLY A 238 21.19 1.39 2.99
C GLY A 238 20.91 0.69 4.33
N GLY A 239 21.88 0.75 5.25
CA GLY A 239 21.69 0.39 6.65
C GLY A 239 21.17 -1.04 6.88
N SER A 240 20.13 -1.17 7.69
CA SER A 240 19.54 -2.45 8.09
C SER A 240 18.88 -3.23 6.93
N MET A 241 18.60 -2.59 5.79
CA MET A 241 18.03 -3.25 4.62
C MET A 241 19.07 -3.96 3.74
N ARG A 242 20.38 -3.78 4.00
CA ARG A 242 21.45 -4.45 3.25
C ARG A 242 21.46 -5.96 3.41
N THR A 243 21.16 -6.42 4.63
CA THR A 243 21.14 -7.85 4.90
C THR A 243 19.82 -8.42 4.44
N LYS A 244 19.90 -9.28 3.44
CA LYS A 244 18.79 -10.00 2.86
C LYS A 244 19.06 -11.49 2.91
N TYR A 245 17.97 -12.26 2.94
CA TYR A 245 18.03 -13.70 3.09
C TYR A 245 17.35 -14.36 1.90
N ASP A 246 17.90 -15.48 1.47
CA ASP A 246 17.25 -16.29 0.46
C ASP A 246 16.07 -17.08 1.06
N THR A 247 15.37 -17.84 0.22
CA THR A 247 14.25 -18.70 0.65
C THR A 247 14.63 -19.84 1.61
N LEU A 248 15.93 -20.03 1.88
CA LEU A 248 16.47 -20.98 2.85
C LEU A 248 16.92 -20.29 4.15
N GLY A 249 16.74 -18.97 4.26
CA GLY A 249 17.19 -18.18 5.41
C GLY A 249 18.70 -18.00 5.46
N GLN A 250 19.43 -18.39 4.41
CA GLN A 250 20.85 -18.11 4.32
C GLN A 250 21.03 -16.65 3.96
N LYS A 251 22.06 -16.01 4.52
CA LYS A 251 22.45 -14.68 4.05
C LYS A 251 22.71 -14.81 2.54
N GLY A 252 21.95 -14.06 1.74
CA GLY A 252 22.16 -14.09 0.31
C GLY A 252 23.57 -13.63 -0.03
N ALA A 253 24.11 -14.07 -1.17
CA ALA A 253 25.37 -13.59 -1.75
C ALA A 253 25.38 -12.06 -2.06
N TYR A 254 24.34 -11.33 -1.63
CA TYR A 254 24.15 -9.91 -1.87
C TYR A 254 25.02 -8.98 -1.02
N GLU A 255 25.69 -9.46 0.03
CA GLU A 255 26.79 -8.68 0.64
C GLU A 255 27.86 -8.36 -0.43
N ASP A 256 28.03 -9.21 -1.46
CA ASP A 256 29.01 -9.01 -2.53
C ASP A 256 28.47 -8.17 -3.71
N VAL A 257 27.15 -8.16 -3.95
CA VAL A 257 26.53 -7.53 -5.14
C VAL A 257 25.98 -6.12 -4.85
N GLY A 258 25.46 -5.86 -3.64
CA GLY A 258 25.13 -4.52 -3.15
C GLY A 258 23.89 -3.82 -3.74
N PHE A 259 23.08 -4.48 -4.57
CA PHE A 259 21.84 -3.92 -5.15
C PHE A 259 20.71 -4.94 -5.20
N THR A 260 19.47 -4.55 -5.53
CA THR A 260 18.35 -5.45 -5.88
C THR A 260 17.76 -5.01 -7.21
N THR A 261 17.09 -5.89 -7.94
CA THR A 261 16.43 -5.55 -9.21
C THR A 261 14.95 -5.41 -8.96
N GLU A 262 14.35 -4.26 -9.27
CA GLU A 262 12.90 -4.03 -9.10
C GLU A 262 12.28 -3.41 -10.34
N TYR A 263 11.04 -3.78 -10.67
CA TYR A 263 10.34 -3.13 -11.77
C TYR A 263 9.96 -1.70 -11.42
N VAL A 264 10.13 -0.80 -12.40
CA VAL A 264 9.78 0.61 -12.27
C VAL A 264 8.46 0.92 -12.98
N ILE A 265 7.53 1.50 -12.23
CA ILE A 265 6.32 2.11 -12.78
C ILE A 265 6.43 3.63 -12.67
N LEU A 266 6.38 4.30 -13.82
CA LEU A 266 6.38 5.75 -13.93
C LEU A 266 4.94 6.26 -13.90
N GLY A 267 4.68 7.32 -13.12
CA GLY A 267 3.34 7.89 -13.05
C GLY A 267 2.99 8.59 -14.37
N SER A 268 1.73 8.51 -14.77
CA SER A 268 1.25 9.15 -16.00
C SER A 268 1.28 10.68 -15.86
N GLN A 269 1.75 11.35 -16.90
CA GLN A 269 1.58 12.80 -17.05
C GLN A 269 0.11 13.09 -17.34
N THR A 270 -0.55 13.87 -16.49
CA THR A 270 -1.96 14.20 -16.72
C THR A 270 -2.16 15.43 -17.57
N LYS A 271 -1.12 16.24 -17.84
CA LYS A 271 -1.18 17.38 -18.78
C LYS A 271 0.19 17.68 -19.39
N ALA A 272 0.24 17.77 -20.71
CA ALA A 272 1.42 18.17 -21.48
C ALA A 272 1.94 19.58 -21.09
N ASP A 273 1.10 20.39 -20.46
CA ASP A 273 1.35 21.82 -20.26
C ASP A 273 2.12 22.14 -18.96
N GLU A 274 2.26 21.20 -18.03
CA GLU A 274 2.91 21.43 -16.72
C GLU A 274 4.29 20.75 -16.58
N GLY A 275 4.76 20.01 -17.58
CA GLY A 275 6.13 19.47 -17.66
C GLY A 275 6.54 18.49 -16.54
N GLY A 276 5.63 18.16 -15.61
CA GLY A 276 5.87 17.25 -14.49
C GLY A 276 5.05 15.98 -14.61
N ALA A 277 5.68 14.81 -14.45
CA ALA A 277 4.97 13.56 -14.25
C ALA A 277 4.30 13.57 -12.86
N HIS A 278 3.05 13.13 -12.76
CA HIS A 278 2.46 12.90 -11.43
C HIS A 278 3.19 11.74 -10.74
N PRO A 279 3.44 11.81 -9.43
CA PRO A 279 4.06 10.71 -8.71
C PRO A 279 3.16 9.47 -8.80
N PHE A 280 3.74 8.34 -9.16
CA PHE A 280 3.03 7.07 -9.10
C PHE A 280 2.81 6.64 -7.65
N SER A 281 3.78 6.90 -6.77
CA SER A 281 3.76 6.46 -5.37
C SER A 281 4.35 7.51 -4.43
N ASN A 282 3.95 7.54 -3.17
CA ASN A 282 4.62 8.30 -2.12
C ASN A 282 4.92 7.44 -0.89
N SER A 283 5.58 8.07 0.10
CA SER A 283 5.77 7.45 1.42
C SER A 283 4.42 7.03 2.00
N GLY A 284 4.38 5.80 2.50
CA GLY A 284 3.18 5.21 3.08
C GLY A 284 2.27 4.45 2.10
N ASP A 285 2.59 4.40 0.81
CA ASP A 285 1.86 3.59 -0.18
C ASP A 285 2.39 2.15 -0.31
N ALA A 286 3.53 1.82 0.30
CA ALA A 286 4.09 0.46 0.26
C ALA A 286 3.05 -0.57 0.69
N GLY A 287 2.98 -1.67 -0.06
CA GLY A 287 2.00 -2.75 0.09
C GLY A 287 0.76 -2.63 -0.77
N SER A 288 0.56 -1.51 -1.45
CA SER A 288 -0.51 -1.36 -2.42
C SER A 288 -0.38 -2.38 -3.55
N PHE A 289 -1.49 -2.99 -3.95
CA PHE A 289 -1.54 -3.81 -5.15
C PHE A 289 -1.46 -2.97 -6.41
N ILE A 290 -0.74 -3.50 -7.40
CA ILE A 290 -0.72 -2.99 -8.76
C ILE A 290 -1.70 -3.83 -9.57
N ILE A 291 -2.64 -3.16 -10.22
CA ILE A 291 -3.76 -3.79 -10.93
C ILE A 291 -3.72 -3.35 -12.39
N ASP A 292 -3.94 -4.30 -13.29
CA ASP A 292 -4.00 -4.06 -14.72
C ASP A 292 -5.40 -3.65 -15.19
N HIS A 293 -5.57 -3.46 -16.50
CA HIS A 293 -6.84 -3.07 -17.11
C HIS A 293 -7.89 -4.21 -17.14
N ASN A 294 -7.51 -5.46 -16.89
CA ASN A 294 -8.41 -6.61 -16.82
C ASN A 294 -8.92 -6.86 -15.40
N GLY A 295 -8.35 -6.20 -14.40
CA GLY A 295 -8.66 -6.41 -12.99
C GLY A 295 -7.76 -7.46 -12.34
N GLU A 296 -6.65 -7.83 -12.98
CA GLU A 296 -5.68 -8.76 -12.43
C GLU A 296 -4.69 -8.04 -11.52
N VAL A 297 -4.37 -8.65 -10.38
CA VAL A 297 -3.28 -8.18 -9.52
C VAL A 297 -1.95 -8.67 -10.10
N VAL A 298 -1.09 -7.75 -10.53
CA VAL A 298 0.13 -8.10 -11.27
C VAL A 298 1.42 -7.87 -10.50
N ALA A 299 1.41 -7.00 -9.49
CA ALA A 299 2.55 -6.73 -8.63
C ALA A 299 2.12 -6.19 -7.25
N GLN A 300 3.06 -6.17 -6.31
CA GLN A 300 2.94 -5.45 -5.04
C GLN A 300 3.93 -4.30 -5.01
N LEU A 301 3.51 -3.12 -4.57
CA LEU A 301 4.38 -1.96 -4.42
C LEU A 301 5.29 -2.15 -3.21
N PHE A 302 6.59 -2.30 -3.43
CA PHE A 302 7.59 -2.37 -2.35
C PHE A 302 7.94 -0.98 -1.84
N GLY A 303 8.13 -0.01 -2.74
CA GLY A 303 8.61 1.31 -2.37
C GLY A 303 8.55 2.31 -3.51
N PHE A 304 9.32 3.38 -3.39
CA PHE A 304 9.40 4.40 -4.43
C PHE A 304 10.80 5.02 -4.52
N ILE A 305 11.17 5.48 -5.70
CA ILE A 305 12.36 6.32 -5.90
C ILE A 305 11.87 7.76 -5.97
N LYS A 306 12.46 8.64 -5.16
CA LYS A 306 12.26 10.09 -5.27
C LYS A 306 13.49 10.73 -5.89
N GLY A 307 13.27 11.54 -6.92
CA GLY A 307 14.33 12.32 -7.55
C GLY A 307 14.15 12.40 -9.05
N MET A 308 15.17 12.93 -9.72
CA MET A 308 15.30 12.88 -11.16
C MET A 308 15.90 11.54 -11.55
N CYS A 309 15.11 10.68 -12.18
CA CYS A 309 15.57 9.40 -12.71
C CYS A 309 15.44 9.40 -14.24
N GLY A 310 16.40 8.81 -14.94
CA GLY A 310 16.41 8.79 -16.40
C GLY A 310 17.80 8.40 -16.91
N PRO A 311 17.88 7.81 -18.11
CA PRO A 311 19.18 7.58 -18.74
C PRO A 311 19.92 8.91 -18.86
N SER A 312 21.23 8.91 -18.63
CA SER A 312 22.08 10.03 -19.04
C SER A 312 22.00 10.13 -20.56
N SER A 313 21.08 10.94 -21.07
CA SER A 313 20.94 11.11 -22.52
C SER A 313 22.22 11.78 -23.03
N PRO A 314 22.92 11.18 -24.02
CA PRO A 314 23.97 11.90 -24.75
C PRO A 314 23.39 13.08 -25.56
N PHE A 315 22.07 13.13 -25.71
CA PHE A 315 21.30 14.20 -26.34
C PHE A 315 20.56 15.07 -25.31
N ALA A 316 21.05 15.15 -24.07
CA ALA A 316 20.57 16.17 -23.15
C ALA A 316 20.80 17.53 -23.81
N ASP A 317 19.72 18.20 -24.24
CA ASP A 317 19.82 19.53 -24.84
C ASP A 317 20.56 20.42 -23.85
N TYR A 318 21.78 20.81 -24.23
CA TYR A 318 22.61 21.69 -23.45
C TYR A 318 21.93 23.06 -23.50
N ASP A 319 21.21 23.43 -22.44
CA ASP A 319 20.66 24.77 -22.31
C ASP A 319 21.84 25.76 -22.15
N MET A 320 22.31 26.28 -23.29
CA MET A 320 23.41 27.25 -23.35
C MET A 320 23.15 28.49 -22.50
N LYS A 321 21.89 28.81 -22.16
CA LYS A 321 21.56 29.97 -21.33
C LYS A 321 21.70 29.70 -19.83
N LYS A 322 21.68 28.43 -19.39
CA LYS A 322 21.74 28.05 -17.97
C LYS A 322 22.94 27.20 -17.59
N GLY A 323 23.77 26.80 -18.55
CA GLY A 323 25.01 26.04 -18.31
C GLY A 323 24.76 24.70 -17.61
N ARG A 324 23.59 24.09 -17.82
CA ARG A 324 23.18 22.85 -17.16
C ARG A 324 22.64 21.84 -18.18
N ASN A 325 23.16 20.62 -18.12
CA ASN A 325 22.60 19.46 -18.83
C ASN A 325 21.31 19.04 -18.14
N PHE A 326 20.17 19.21 -18.82
CA PHE A 326 18.94 18.54 -18.43
C PHE A 326 18.80 17.32 -19.33
N GLY A 327 19.28 16.16 -18.88
CA GLY A 327 18.85 14.88 -19.46
C GLY A 327 17.32 14.75 -19.37
N THR A 328 16.75 13.82 -20.13
CA THR A 328 15.33 13.45 -20.00
C THR A 328 15.12 12.79 -18.64
N TYR A 329 14.93 13.62 -17.62
CA TYR A 329 14.71 13.19 -16.26
C TYR A 329 13.21 13.13 -15.99
N TYR A 330 12.75 11.98 -15.51
CA TYR A 330 11.43 11.86 -14.92
C TYR A 330 11.51 12.48 -13.52
N ALA A 331 11.00 13.70 -13.37
CA ALA A 331 10.87 14.38 -12.10
C ALA A 331 9.58 13.90 -11.40
N SER A 332 9.57 12.68 -10.89
CA SER A 332 8.43 12.20 -10.09
C SER A 332 8.80 10.98 -9.23
N SER A 333 8.02 10.74 -8.19
CA SER A 333 8.16 9.55 -7.37
C SER A 333 7.71 8.31 -8.15
N THR A 334 8.65 7.46 -8.57
CA THR A 334 8.37 6.24 -9.35
C THR A 334 8.12 5.07 -8.42
N GLY A 335 7.19 4.18 -8.77
CA GLY A 335 6.94 2.97 -7.98
C GLY A 335 8.01 1.92 -8.23
N LEU A 336 8.49 1.29 -7.15
CA LEU A 336 9.28 0.06 -7.18
C LEU A 336 8.36 -1.09 -6.83
N VAL A 337 8.20 -2.03 -7.75
CA VAL A 337 7.20 -3.09 -7.61
C VAL A 337 7.83 -4.47 -7.76
N THR A 338 7.33 -5.41 -6.95
CA THR A 338 7.68 -6.82 -6.99
C THR A 338 6.58 -7.57 -7.74
N PRO A 339 6.91 -8.26 -8.85
CA PRO A 339 5.93 -9.03 -9.62
C PRO A 339 5.19 -10.09 -8.79
N MET A 340 3.89 -10.26 -9.03
CA MET A 340 3.09 -11.24 -8.29
C MET A 340 3.46 -12.69 -8.62
N ASP A 341 3.95 -12.99 -9.82
CA ASP A 341 4.43 -14.33 -10.17
C ASP A 341 5.60 -14.77 -9.27
N SER A 342 6.49 -13.83 -8.96
CA SER A 342 7.60 -14.01 -8.02
C SER A 342 7.08 -14.21 -6.61
N ILE A 343 6.16 -13.36 -6.15
CA ILE A 343 5.52 -13.48 -4.83
C ILE A 343 4.81 -14.83 -4.69
N VAL A 344 3.98 -15.23 -5.65
CA VAL A 344 3.23 -16.50 -5.64
C VAL A 344 4.19 -17.69 -5.62
N LYS A 345 5.21 -17.67 -6.47
CA LYS A 345 6.24 -18.71 -6.49
C LYS A 345 6.88 -18.83 -5.12
N ASP A 346 7.35 -17.73 -4.56
CA ASP A 346 8.08 -17.70 -3.30
C ASP A 346 7.20 -18.05 -2.09
N VAL A 347 5.93 -17.66 -2.08
CA VAL A 347 4.92 -18.16 -1.12
C VAL A 347 4.89 -19.69 -1.18
N GLY A 348 4.76 -20.28 -2.38
CA GLY A 348 4.79 -21.73 -2.55
C GLY A 348 6.13 -22.35 -2.11
N LEU A 349 7.26 -21.68 -2.35
CA LEU A 349 8.58 -22.17 -1.92
C LEU A 349 8.74 -22.19 -0.40
N MET A 350 8.26 -21.15 0.28
CA MET A 350 8.47 -20.94 1.72
C MET A 350 7.48 -21.71 2.59
N THR A 351 6.26 -21.93 2.08
CA THR A 351 5.21 -22.66 2.80
C THR A 351 5.18 -24.15 2.48
N ALA A 352 6.05 -24.63 1.58
CA ALA A 352 6.21 -26.05 1.33
C ALA A 352 6.73 -26.76 2.60
N PRO A 353 6.07 -27.85 3.05
CA PRO A 353 6.55 -28.66 4.15
C PRO A 353 7.99 -29.11 3.89
N LYS A 354 8.84 -29.02 4.93
CA LYS A 354 10.25 -29.42 4.85
C LYS A 354 10.53 -30.57 5.82
N ASP A 355 11.37 -31.49 5.38
CA ASP A 355 11.97 -32.48 6.27
C ASP A 355 12.96 -31.76 7.19
N PHE A 356 12.76 -31.90 8.51
CA PHE A 356 13.57 -31.18 9.51
C PHE A 356 15.05 -31.57 9.53
N THR A 357 15.40 -32.77 9.03
CA THR A 357 16.78 -33.27 9.07
C THR A 357 17.56 -32.85 7.83
N THR A 358 16.92 -32.86 6.66
CA THR A 358 17.54 -32.62 5.36
C THR A 358 17.24 -31.22 4.82
N GLY A 359 16.23 -30.54 5.34
CA GLY A 359 15.71 -29.28 4.80
C GLY A 359 15.01 -29.43 3.43
N GLN A 360 14.90 -30.65 2.91
CA GLN A 360 14.27 -30.92 1.62
C GLN A 360 12.75 -30.79 1.70
N ARG A 361 12.14 -30.36 0.59
CA ARG A 361 10.68 -30.27 0.51
C ARG A 361 10.05 -31.66 0.44
N THR A 362 9.04 -31.88 1.26
CA THR A 362 8.32 -33.16 1.35
C THR A 362 6.92 -33.09 0.74
N GLY A 363 6.45 -31.89 0.36
CA GLY A 363 5.13 -31.70 -0.22
C GLY A 363 4.99 -30.40 -1.02
N PRO A 364 3.80 -30.17 -1.61
CA PRO A 364 3.48 -28.91 -2.26
C PRO A 364 3.37 -27.78 -1.23
N GLY A 365 3.74 -26.57 -1.64
CA GLY A 365 3.50 -25.36 -0.86
C GLY A 365 2.08 -24.84 -0.98
N ALA A 366 1.81 -23.76 -0.27
CA ALA A 366 0.57 -23.04 -0.34
C ALA A 366 0.37 -22.41 -1.72
N VAL A 367 -0.89 -22.34 -2.13
CA VAL A 367 -1.34 -21.65 -3.34
C VAL A 367 -2.00 -20.34 -2.92
N LEU A 368 -1.46 -19.24 -3.41
CA LEU A 368 -2.02 -17.89 -3.24
C LEU A 368 -2.90 -17.57 -4.45
N ASP A 369 -4.13 -17.14 -4.21
CA ASP A 369 -5.09 -16.82 -5.25
C ASP A 369 -6.00 -15.64 -4.87
N VAL A 370 -6.81 -15.17 -5.82
CA VAL A 370 -7.93 -14.27 -5.56
C VAL A 370 -9.21 -15.07 -5.26
N PRO A 371 -10.11 -14.56 -4.40
CA PRO A 371 -11.37 -15.23 -4.04
C PRO A 371 -12.30 -15.49 -5.22
#